data_AF-A0A2N5MF62-F1
#
_entry.id   AF-A0A2N5MF62-F1
#
_cell.length_a   1.000
_cell.length_b   1.000
_cell.length_c   1.000
_cell.angle_alpha   90.00
_cell.angle_beta   90.00
_cell.angle_gamma   90.00
#
_symmetry.space_group_name_H-M   'P 1'
#
loop_
_entity.id
_entity.type
_entity.pdbx_description
1 polymer ?
#
loop_
_entity_poly.entity_id
_entity_poly.type
_entity_poly.pdbx_seq_one_letter_code
_entity_poly.pdbx_strand_id
1 'polypeptide(L)' 'MLQTNYEEKIAELRKKGELEIPVTDCDLQFFIEDTLESLNLKYQKLVPPRKTKRSGKLLRFKILD' A
#
# COMPACT_ATOMS: atom_id res chain seq x y z
N MET A 1 7.97 16.89 10.37
CA MET A 1 8.83 15.73 10.01
C MET A 1 7.96 14.49 9.85
N LEU A 2 7.19 14.36 8.76
CA LEU A 2 6.31 13.21 8.49
C LEU A 2 6.41 12.70 7.04
N GLN A 3 7.08 13.41 6.14
CA GLN A 3 7.15 13.06 4.71
C GLN A 3 8.05 11.86 4.40
N THR A 4 9.11 11.63 5.18
CA THR A 4 10.14 10.63 4.85
C THR A 4 9.60 9.19 4.79
N ASN A 5 8.53 8.89 5.53
CA ASN A 5 8.05 7.52 5.69
C ASN A 5 7.26 6.99 4.47
N TYR A 6 6.66 7.88 3.67
CA TYR A 6 5.81 7.48 2.54
C TYR A 6 6.62 7.21 1.28
N GLU A 7 7.64 8.04 1.01
CA GLU A 7 8.54 7.82 -0.13
C GLU A 7 9.33 6.52 -0.01
N GLU A 8 9.82 6.18 1.20
CA GLU A 8 10.51 4.91 1.44
C GLU A 8 9.60 3.70 1.22
N LYS A 9 8.32 3.78 1.64
CA LYS A 9 7.31 2.74 1.40
C LYS A 9 7.05 2.53 -0.10
N ILE A 10 6.99 3.61 -0.88
CA ILE A 10 6.84 3.51 -2.34
C ILE A 10 8.10 2.95 -2.99
N ALA A 11 9.28 3.35 -2.52
CA ALA A 11 10.54 2.78 -2.99
C ALA A 11 10.60 1.27 -2.71
N GLU A 12 10.15 0.82 -1.53
CA GLU A 12 10.01 -0.60 -1.22
C GLU A 12 8.98 -1.29 -2.12
N LEU A 13 7.80 -0.70 -2.33
CA LEU A 13 6.77 -1.22 -3.24
C LEU A 13 7.32 -1.39 -4.65
N ARG A 14 8.06 -0.40 -5.17
CA ARG A 14 8.64 -0.42 -6.52
C ARG A 14 9.78 -1.42 -6.64
N LYS A 15 10.54 -1.65 -5.55
CA LYS A 15 11.70 -2.56 -5.53
C LYS A 15 11.31 -4.02 -5.30
N LYS A 16 10.33 -4.28 -4.43
CA LYS A 16 9.84 -5.63 -4.10
C LYS A 16 8.65 -6.05 -4.97
N GLY A 17 7.92 -5.11 -5.55
CA GLY A 17 6.65 -5.35 -6.23
C GLY A 17 5.48 -5.58 -5.26
N GLU A 18 5.71 -5.52 -3.95
CA GLU A 18 4.69 -5.72 -2.92
C GLU A 18 4.94 -4.83 -1.70
N LEU A 19 3.85 -4.39 -1.05
CA LEU A 19 3.90 -3.55 0.14
C LEU A 19 2.72 -3.87 1.07
N GLU A 20 3.02 -3.97 2.36
CA GLU A 20 2.01 -4.09 3.40
C GLU A 20 1.91 -2.78 4.19
N ILE A 21 0.71 -2.22 4.25
CA ILE A 21 0.43 -1.00 5.01
C ILE A 21 -0.75 -1.23 5.96
N PRO A 22 -0.81 -0.57 7.12
CA PRO A 22 -1.99 -0.65 7.96
C PRO A 22 -3.20 0.04 7.30
N VAL A 23 -4.38 -0.57 7.43
CA VAL A 23 -5.68 -0.01 7.02
C VAL A 23 -6.00 1.28 7.79
N THR A 24 -5.37 1.50 8.95
CA THR A 24 -5.51 2.76 9.70
C THR A 24 -4.79 3.92 9.02
N ASP A 25 -3.83 3.65 8.15
CA ASP A 25 -3.06 4.65 7.40
C ASP A 25 -3.74 4.93 6.05
N CYS A 26 -4.86 5.64 6.09
CA CYS A 26 -5.61 6.05 4.90
C CYS A 26 -4.79 6.99 4.00
N ASP A 27 -3.98 7.88 4.58
CA ASP A 27 -3.14 8.82 3.83
C ASP A 27 -2.11 8.07 2.97
N LEU A 28 -1.40 7.10 3.56
CA LEU A 28 -0.44 6.28 2.83
C LEU A 28 -1.12 5.45 1.74
N GLN A 29 -2.31 4.93 2.04
CA GLN A 29 -3.11 4.19 1.08
C GLN A 29 -3.43 5.04 -0.16
N PHE A 30 -3.93 6.25 0.04
CA PHE A 30 -4.23 7.18 -1.04
C PHE A 30 -2.98 7.59 -1.81
N PHE A 31 -1.88 7.87 -1.11
CA PHE A 31 -0.62 8.26 -1.74
C PHE A 31 -0.05 7.14 -2.64
N ILE A 32 -0.15 5.89 -2.22
CA ILE A 32 0.25 4.72 -3.04
C ILE A 32 -0.66 4.57 -4.24
N GLU A 33 -1.98 4.64 -4.05
CA GLU A 33 -2.94 4.51 -5.16
C GLU A 33 -2.72 5.61 -6.21
N ASP A 34 -2.60 6.88 -5.77
CA ASP A 34 -2.33 8.04 -6.64
C ASP A 34 -0.98 7.93 -7.37
N THR A 35 0.07 7.47 -6.69
CA THR A 35 1.38 7.29 -7.30
C THR A 35 1.37 6.17 -8.33
N LEU A 36 0.71 5.04 -8.03
CA LEU A 36 0.60 3.92 -8.97
C LEU A 36 -0.23 4.28 -10.19
N GLU A 37 -1.32 5.03 -10.01
CA GLU A 37 -2.14 5.57 -11.10
C GLU A 37 -1.36 6.60 -11.94
N SER A 38 -0.62 7.51 -11.30
CA SER A 38 0.25 8.48 -11.98
C SER A 38 1.36 7.82 -12.81
N LEU A 39 1.87 6.69 -12.33
CA LEU A 39 2.85 5.87 -13.04
C LEU A 39 2.20 4.93 -14.08
N ASN A 40 0.87 4.94 -14.18
CA ASN A 40 0.07 4.07 -15.05
C ASN A 40 0.38 2.58 -14.87
N LEU A 41 0.70 2.18 -13.63
CA LEU A 41 1.03 0.82 -13.26
C LEU A 41 -0.23 0.08 -12.84
N LYS A 42 -0.39 -1.16 -13.30
CA LYS A 42 -1.46 -2.02 -12.79
C LYS A 42 -1.06 -2.53 -11.41
N TYR A 43 -2.01 -2.54 -10.49
CA TYR A 43 -1.79 -3.07 -9.15
C TYR A 43 -3.02 -3.82 -8.65
N GLN A 44 -2.77 -4.72 -7.71
CA GLN A 44 -3.78 -5.48 -6.99
C GLN A 44 -3.73 -5.10 -5.51
N LYS A 45 -4.89 -4.70 -4.99
CA LYS A 45 -5.07 -4.37 -3.58
C LYS A 45 -5.80 -5.51 -2.89
N LEU A 46 -5.11 -6.21 -1.99
CA LEU A 46 -5.70 -7.20 -1.12
C LEU A 46 -6.15 -6.53 0.18
N VAL A 47 -7.46 -6.45 0.37
CA VAL A 47 -8.08 -5.95 1.60
C VAL A 47 -8.49 -7.16 2.46
N PRO A 48 -8.02 -7.29 3.70
CA PRO A 48 -8.39 -8.41 4.54
C PRO A 48 -9.90 -8.36 4.90
N PRO A 49 -10.57 -9.52 5.02
CA PRO A 49 -11.99 -9.58 5.32
C PRO A 49 -12.30 -9.01 6.71
N ARG A 50 -13.37 -8.20 6.80
CA ARG A 50 -13.83 -7.52 8.03
C ARG A 50 -14.12 -8.43 9.24
N LYS A 51 -14.22 -9.76 9.06
CA LYS A 51 -14.70 -10.72 10.07
C LYS A 51 -13.62 -11.52 10.81
N THR A 52 -12.33 -11.24 10.65
CA THR A 52 -11.28 -11.93 11.43
C THR A 52 -10.98 -11.19 12.73
N LYS A 53 -11.39 -11.78 13.85
CA LYS A 53 -11.40 -11.21 15.21
C LYS A 53 -10.04 -10.73 15.76
N ARG A 54 -8.89 -10.92 15.08
CA ARG A 54 -7.55 -10.69 15.67
C ARG A 54 -6.40 -10.42 14.69
N SER A 55 -6.60 -10.46 13.39
CA SER A 55 -5.50 -10.33 12.43
C SER A 55 -5.33 -8.85 12.07
N GLY A 56 -4.11 -8.32 12.29
CA GLY A 56 -3.77 -6.92 12.02
C GLY A 56 -4.36 -6.46 10.70
N LYS A 57 -5.06 -5.32 10.73
CA LYS A 57 -5.71 -4.73 9.56
C LYS A 57 -4.62 -4.18 8.66
N LEU A 58 -3.95 -5.03 7.89
CA LEU A 58 -2.93 -4.65 6.92
C LEU A 58 -3.50 -4.83 5.52
N LEU A 59 -3.44 -3.79 4.70
CA LEU A 59 -3.63 -3.84 3.26
C LEU A 59 -2.36 -4.33 2.60
N ARG A 60 -2.52 -5.23 1.63
CA ARG A 60 -1.41 -5.65 0.78
C ARG A 60 -1.60 -5.04 -0.60
N PHE A 61 -0.61 -4.30 -1.06
CA PHE A 61 -0.51 -3.83 -2.43
C PHE A 61 0.48 -4.70 -3.17
N LYS A 62 0.13 -5.12 -4.38
CA LYS A 62 1.02 -5.87 -5.28
C LYS A 62 0.98 -5.23 -6.66
N ILE A 63 2.13 -4.82 -7.19
CA ILE A 63 2.23 -4.33 -8.56
C ILE A 63 2.11 -5.53 -9.50
N LEU A 64 1.25 -5.39 -10.51
CA LEU A 64 1.11 -6.31 -11.63
C LEU A 64 1.80 -5.63 -12.81
N ASP A 65 3.09 -5.88 -12.96
CA ASP A 65 3.86 -5.44 -14.14
C ASP A 65 3.30 -6.06 -15.43
#